data_AF-A0A084W9B2-F1
#
_entry.id   AF-A0A084W9B2-F1
#
_cell.length_a   1.000
_cell.length_b   1.000
_cell.length_c   1.000
_cell.angle_alpha   90.00
_cell.angle_beta   90.00
_cell.angle_gamma   90.00
#
_symmetry.space_group_name_H-M   'P 1'
#
loop_
_entity.id
_entity.type
_entity.pdbx_description
1 polymer ?
#
loop_
_entity_poly.entity_id
_entity_poly.type
_entity_poly.pdbx_seq_one_letter_code
_entity_poly.pdbx_strand_id
1 'polypeptide(L)'
;MDILPDDLLSYHGEIYNPFTPVVSPTTEGAPTRIDKMYIQTASGYRPVDNTYSYHKSSTLIGGDPESNSNTVSTSVHLSCAVQRVWHLFSTVCHGLLGGLAFAHLLLICTTKPYDWVDASIRHYSAFAEVYANTFYCLAIVCMVSIFDRMDIAHGGESNVSFRSVFIIMIYIMTIMLSLSAGSMDERLYLTATLNSTVWEEELETNKVLSIWNALSIARSVGAIFGWVVVGFLPNQDNLYDQLLEMEKYQLH
;
A
#
# COMPACT_ATOMS: atom_id res chain seq x y z
N MET A 1 95.13 28.80 3.65
CA MET A 1 94.99 27.42 3.13
C MET A 1 94.17 26.58 4.11
N ASP A 2 92.82 26.64 4.17
CA ASP A 2 91.76 27.53 3.61
C ASP A 2 90.36 27.06 4.14
N ILE A 3 89.20 27.76 4.05
CA ILE A 3 88.79 29.05 3.44
C ILE A 3 87.54 29.63 4.16
N LEU A 4 87.47 30.96 4.36
CA LEU A 4 86.30 31.90 4.58
C LEU A 4 85.07 31.52 5.50
N PRO A 5 84.14 32.47 5.83
CA PRO A 5 83.42 32.49 7.12
C PRO A 5 81.88 32.75 7.00
N ASP A 6 81.29 33.36 8.04
CA ASP A 6 80.04 34.15 8.05
C ASP A 6 78.67 33.44 8.10
N ASP A 7 78.36 32.83 9.25
CA ASP A 7 76.98 32.62 9.72
C ASP A 7 76.47 33.84 10.52
N LEU A 8 75.86 34.82 9.86
CA LEU A 8 75.11 35.90 10.52
C LEU A 8 73.80 36.17 9.76
N LEU A 9 72.80 35.33 10.03
CA LEU A 9 71.53 35.29 9.32
C LEU A 9 70.63 36.45 9.76
N SER A 10 70.59 37.50 8.93
CA SER A 10 69.73 38.67 9.13
C SER A 10 68.24 38.30 9.04
N TYR A 11 67.47 38.71 10.04
CA TYR A 11 66.03 38.48 10.11
C TYR A 11 65.30 39.52 9.23
N HIS A 12 65.04 39.19 7.96
CA HIS A 12 64.21 40.02 7.08
C HIS A 12 62.78 39.49 7.07
N GLY A 13 61.84 40.26 7.61
CA GLY A 13 60.43 39.89 7.64
C GLY A 13 59.72 40.08 6.30
N GLU A 14 58.68 39.28 6.06
CA GLU A 14 57.66 39.58 5.06
C GLU A 14 56.38 40.06 5.75
N ILE A 15 55.83 41.17 5.27
CA ILE A 15 54.69 41.86 5.86
C ILE A 15 53.40 41.30 5.24
N TYR A 16 52.53 40.72 6.07
CA TYR A 16 51.21 40.23 5.65
C TYR A 16 50.34 41.39 5.11
N ASN A 17 49.95 41.30 3.83
CA ASN A 17 49.08 42.28 3.18
C ASN A 17 47.64 41.75 3.08
N PRO A 18 46.66 42.30 3.84
CA PRO A 18 45.29 41.80 3.87
C PRO A 18 44.45 42.15 2.61
N PHE A 19 45.02 42.83 1.61
CA PHE A 19 44.30 43.29 0.41
C PHE A 19 44.66 42.56 -0.89
N THR A 20 45.39 41.44 -0.84
CA THR A 20 45.54 40.58 -2.03
C THR A 20 44.18 39.95 -2.37
N PRO A 21 43.59 40.22 -3.56
CA PRO A 21 42.30 39.62 -3.92
C PRO A 21 42.46 38.11 -4.08
N VAL A 22 41.52 37.35 -3.51
CA VAL A 22 41.48 35.89 -3.65
C VAL A 22 41.18 35.56 -5.11
N VAL A 23 42.18 35.08 -5.84
CA VAL A 23 42.01 34.66 -7.23
C VAL A 23 41.29 33.32 -7.25
N SER A 24 40.01 33.33 -7.60
CA SER A 24 39.25 32.10 -7.85
C SER A 24 39.95 31.27 -8.94
N PRO A 25 40.14 29.95 -8.76
CA PRO A 25 40.78 29.12 -9.78
C PRO A 25 39.92 29.03 -11.04
N THR A 26 40.24 29.84 -12.06
CA THR A 26 39.66 29.73 -13.41
C THR A 26 40.53 28.83 -14.28
N THR A 27 40.32 27.51 -14.22
CA THR A 27 40.72 26.58 -15.29
C THR A 27 40.00 25.24 -15.20
N GLU A 28 39.15 25.00 -16.20
CA GLU A 28 38.65 23.75 -16.81
C GLU A 28 39.19 22.39 -16.30
N GLY A 29 39.01 22.10 -15.01
CA GLY A 29 39.12 20.77 -14.41
C GLY A 29 37.75 20.23 -14.01
N ALA A 30 37.57 18.91 -14.06
CA ALA A 30 36.34 18.26 -13.57
C ALA A 30 36.03 18.69 -12.13
N PRO A 31 34.74 18.88 -11.75
CA PRO A 31 34.38 19.48 -10.48
C PRO A 31 35.02 18.73 -9.32
N THR A 32 35.82 19.45 -8.53
CA THR A 32 36.51 18.89 -7.37
C THR A 32 35.48 18.36 -6.39
N ARG A 33 35.47 17.02 -6.22
CA ARG A 33 34.54 16.33 -5.32
C ARG A 33 34.67 16.91 -3.91
N ILE A 34 33.60 17.56 -3.45
CA ILE A 34 33.55 18.21 -2.14
C ILE A 34 33.36 17.13 -1.06
N ASP A 35 34.45 16.43 -0.72
CA ASP A 35 34.42 15.28 0.20
C ASP A 35 34.17 15.66 1.67
N LYS A 36 34.15 16.96 2.00
CA LYS A 36 33.93 17.47 3.36
C LYS A 36 33.02 18.69 3.33
N MET A 37 31.76 18.48 3.68
CA MET A 37 30.81 19.55 3.96
C MET A 37 31.04 20.08 5.39
N TYR A 38 30.91 21.39 5.60
CA TYR A 38 30.97 22.00 6.93
C TYR A 38 29.71 22.85 7.15
N ILE A 39 29.15 22.80 8.36
CA ILE A 39 28.03 23.66 8.77
C ILE A 39 28.52 24.79 9.68
N GLN A 40 27.99 26.00 9.46
CA GLN A 40 28.26 27.13 10.33
C GLN A 40 27.33 27.08 11.55
N THR A 41 27.91 27.14 12.74
CA THR A 41 27.20 27.25 14.02
C THR A 41 27.55 28.58 14.69
N ALA A 42 26.81 28.96 15.73
CA ALA A 42 27.15 30.13 16.56
C ALA A 42 28.55 30.03 17.24
N SER A 43 29.14 28.82 17.26
CA SER A 43 30.48 28.54 17.78
C SER A 43 31.54 28.35 16.68
N GLY A 44 31.22 28.64 15.41
CA GLY A 44 32.10 28.44 14.25
C GLY A 44 31.72 27.25 13.36
N TYR A 45 32.59 26.88 12.44
CA TYR A 45 32.34 25.82 11.46
C TYR A 45 32.66 24.42 12.03
N ARG A 46 31.78 23.45 11.78
CA ARG A 46 31.97 22.03 12.14
C ARG A 46 31.83 21.13 10.91
N PRO A 47 32.68 20.10 10.74
CA PRO A 47 32.53 19.13 9.66
C PRO A 47 31.22 18.35 9.82
N VAL A 48 30.61 17.98 8.69
CA VAL A 48 29.45 17.10 8.62
C VAL A 48 29.95 15.68 8.36
N ASP A 49 29.70 14.76 9.29
CA ASP A 49 30.02 13.35 9.10
C ASP A 49 29.07 12.77 8.03
N ASN A 50 29.66 12.39 6.90
CA ASN A 50 28.91 12.12 5.66
C ASN A 50 28.17 10.76 5.65
N THR A 51 28.09 10.08 6.80
CA THR A 51 27.53 8.72 6.95
C THR A 51 25.99 8.72 7.06
N TYR A 52 25.35 9.85 7.40
CA TYR A 52 23.91 9.92 7.68
C TYR A 52 23.16 11.10 7.03
N SER A 53 23.81 11.87 6.14
CA SER A 53 23.26 13.13 5.61
C SER A 53 22.12 12.97 4.60
N TYR A 54 22.04 11.85 3.88
CA TYR A 54 21.13 11.71 2.73
C TYR A 54 19.64 11.54 3.06
N HIS A 55 19.27 11.16 4.29
CA HIS A 55 17.87 10.95 4.69
C HIS A 55 17.28 12.01 5.64
N LYS A 56 18.06 13.02 6.07
CA LYS A 56 17.66 13.93 7.18
C LYS A 56 17.35 15.37 6.76
N SER A 57 16.83 15.57 5.55
CA SER A 57 16.57 16.90 4.98
C SER A 57 15.13 17.44 5.15
N SER A 58 14.23 16.69 5.77
CA SER A 58 12.80 17.07 5.94
C SER A 58 12.42 17.60 7.33
N THR A 59 13.30 17.53 8.34
CA THR A 59 12.96 17.81 9.75
C THR A 59 13.75 18.99 10.34
N LEU A 60 13.77 20.14 9.66
CA LEU A 60 14.28 21.41 10.21
C LEU A 60 13.13 22.39 10.52
N ILE A 61 12.30 22.02 11.50
CA ILE A 61 11.51 22.98 12.30
C ILE A 61 11.82 22.66 13.77
N GLY A 62 12.19 23.69 14.54
CA GLY A 62 12.84 23.53 15.85
C GLY A 62 11.94 23.01 16.97
N GLY A 63 11.84 21.68 17.09
CA GLY A 63 11.30 20.99 18.26
C GLY A 63 12.40 20.28 19.04
N ASP A 64 12.25 20.24 20.37
CA ASP A 64 13.18 19.60 21.30
C ASP A 64 13.43 18.13 20.93
N PRO A 65 14.70 17.69 20.70
CA PRO A 65 15.01 16.35 20.22
C PRO A 65 14.49 15.23 21.12
N GLU A 66 14.43 15.42 22.44
CA GLU A 66 13.92 14.40 23.37
C GLU A 66 12.39 14.26 23.28
N SER A 67 11.66 15.33 23.00
CA SER A 67 10.21 15.25 22.76
C SER A 67 9.88 14.54 21.44
N ASN A 68 10.71 14.79 20.42
CA ASN A 68 10.52 14.24 19.08
C ASN A 68 10.86 12.74 19.02
N SER A 69 11.94 12.30 19.66
CA SER A 69 12.30 10.86 19.69
C SER A 69 11.23 10.01 20.38
N ASN A 70 10.73 10.45 21.54
CA ASN A 70 9.66 9.76 22.26
C ASN A 70 8.35 9.72 21.46
N THR A 71 8.02 10.80 20.75
CA THR A 71 6.82 10.87 19.88
C THR A 71 6.96 9.95 18.66
N VAL A 72 8.14 9.91 18.02
CA VAL A 72 8.41 9.05 16.86
C VAL A 72 8.41 7.58 17.27
N SER A 73 9.10 7.19 18.35
CA SER A 73 9.03 5.83 18.91
C SER A 73 7.58 5.41 19.18
N THR A 74 6.80 6.25 19.87
CA THR A 74 5.38 5.96 20.17
C THR A 74 4.56 5.76 18.88
N SER A 75 4.78 6.59 17.85
CA SER A 75 4.08 6.48 16.57
C SER A 75 4.46 5.23 15.77
N VAL A 76 5.73 4.80 15.80
CA VAL A 76 6.20 3.56 15.17
C VAL A 76 5.60 2.34 15.86
N HIS A 77 5.66 2.26 17.20
CA HIS A 77 5.05 1.14 17.94
C HIS A 77 3.53 1.07 17.71
N LEU A 78 2.83 2.21 17.68
CA LEU A 78 1.40 2.26 17.34
C LEU A 78 1.14 1.75 15.92
N SER A 79 1.99 2.12 14.96
CA SER A 79 1.87 1.69 13.55
C SER A 79 2.08 0.17 13.43
N CYS A 80 3.12 -0.40 14.07
CA CYS A 80 3.33 -1.85 14.14
C CYS A 80 2.11 -2.58 14.75
N ALA A 81 1.52 -2.02 15.81
CA ALA A 81 0.35 -2.60 16.46
C ALA A 81 -0.90 -2.55 15.56
N VAL A 82 -1.17 -1.42 14.91
CA VAL A 82 -2.28 -1.26 13.96
C VAL A 82 -2.11 -2.20 12.78
N GLN A 83 -0.93 -2.28 12.18
CA GLN A 83 -0.65 -3.16 11.05
C GLN A 83 -0.88 -4.63 11.40
N ARG A 84 -0.43 -5.07 12.58
CA ARG A 84 -0.66 -6.44 13.06
C ARG A 84 -2.15 -6.76 13.25
N VAL A 85 -2.95 -5.79 13.74
CA VAL A 85 -4.41 -5.95 13.88
C VAL A 85 -5.09 -5.96 12.51
N TRP A 86 -4.68 -5.07 11.60
CA TRP A 86 -5.18 -4.99 10.23
C TRP A 86 -4.92 -6.26 9.41
N HIS A 87 -3.72 -6.84 9.53
CA HIS A 87 -3.37 -8.10 8.86
C HIS A 87 -4.20 -9.29 9.37
N LEU A 88 -4.48 -9.36 10.67
CA LEU A 88 -5.39 -10.36 11.25
C LEU A 88 -6.83 -10.15 10.73
N PHE A 89 -7.32 -8.92 10.80
CA PHE A 89 -8.67 -8.55 10.35
C PHE A 89 -8.89 -8.86 8.86
N SER A 90 -7.99 -8.40 8.00
CA SER A 90 -8.06 -8.64 6.55
C SER A 90 -7.96 -10.12 6.20
N THR A 91 -7.13 -10.90 6.91
CA THR A 91 -7.06 -12.36 6.73
C THR A 91 -8.39 -13.04 7.04
N VAL A 92 -9.09 -12.60 8.09
CA VAL A 92 -10.46 -13.05 8.38
C VAL A 92 -11.43 -12.61 7.27
N CYS A 93 -11.33 -11.38 6.78
CA CYS A 93 -12.16 -10.90 5.67
C CYS A 93 -11.99 -11.72 4.38
N HIS A 94 -10.77 -12.12 4.01
CA HIS A 94 -10.54 -13.01 2.87
C HIS A 94 -11.25 -14.36 3.04
N GLY A 95 -11.18 -14.95 4.24
CA GLY A 95 -11.89 -16.18 4.57
C GLY A 95 -13.41 -16.04 4.54
N LEU A 96 -13.94 -14.95 5.10
CA LEU A 96 -15.37 -14.64 5.08
C LEU A 96 -15.87 -14.42 3.65
N LEU A 97 -15.13 -13.70 2.80
CA LEU A 97 -15.47 -13.48 1.40
C LEU A 97 -15.49 -14.80 0.61
N GLY A 98 -14.45 -15.62 0.75
CA GLY A 98 -14.39 -16.94 0.11
C GLY A 98 -15.49 -17.90 0.59
N GLY A 99 -15.80 -17.90 1.89
CA GLY A 99 -16.90 -18.68 2.47
C GLY A 99 -18.29 -18.21 2.01
N LEU A 100 -18.52 -16.89 1.97
CA LEU A 100 -19.77 -16.27 1.50
C LEU A 100 -19.99 -16.53 -0.01
N ALA A 101 -18.91 -16.46 -0.80
CA ALA A 101 -18.89 -16.85 -2.20
C ALA A 101 -19.24 -18.33 -2.39
N PHE A 102 -18.61 -19.22 -1.62
CA PHE A 102 -18.86 -20.66 -1.69
C PHE A 102 -20.30 -21.02 -1.27
N ALA A 103 -20.83 -20.40 -0.22
CA ALA A 103 -22.21 -20.60 0.21
C ALA A 103 -23.23 -20.15 -0.85
N HIS A 104 -23.01 -19.02 -1.52
CA HIS A 104 -23.88 -18.53 -2.60
C HIS A 104 -23.78 -19.40 -3.85
N LEU A 105 -22.56 -19.84 -4.22
CA LEU A 105 -22.34 -20.79 -5.30
C LEU A 105 -23.05 -22.12 -5.03
N LEU A 106 -22.99 -22.65 -3.81
CA LEU A 106 -23.74 -23.84 -3.41
C LEU A 106 -25.26 -23.64 -3.50
N LEU A 107 -25.78 -22.50 -3.04
CA LEU A 107 -27.20 -22.16 -3.16
C LEU A 107 -27.66 -22.18 -4.63
N ILE A 108 -26.88 -21.54 -5.51
CA ILE A 108 -27.15 -21.51 -6.96
C ILE A 108 -27.06 -22.91 -7.58
N CYS A 109 -26.05 -23.71 -7.23
CA CYS A 109 -25.86 -25.04 -7.82
C CYS A 109 -26.85 -26.09 -7.29
N THR A 110 -27.37 -25.95 -6.06
CA THR A 110 -28.36 -26.87 -5.49
C THR A 110 -29.80 -26.53 -5.87
N THR A 111 -30.09 -25.27 -6.21
CA THR A 111 -31.42 -24.82 -6.66
C THR A 111 -31.50 -24.91 -8.19
N LYS A 112 -32.23 -25.90 -8.74
CA LYS A 112 -32.34 -26.02 -10.20
C LYS A 112 -32.96 -24.75 -10.80
N PRO A 113 -32.52 -24.27 -11.98
CA PRO A 113 -33.09 -23.09 -12.63
C PRO A 113 -34.63 -23.11 -12.77
N TYR A 114 -35.20 -24.30 -12.97
CA TYR A 114 -36.65 -24.52 -13.09
C TYR A 114 -37.38 -24.74 -11.75
N ASP A 115 -36.65 -25.00 -10.66
CA ASP A 115 -37.21 -25.18 -9.31
C ASP A 115 -37.18 -23.86 -8.51
N TRP A 116 -36.80 -22.72 -9.12
CA TRP A 116 -36.94 -21.38 -8.55
C TRP A 116 -38.41 -20.93 -8.53
N VAL A 117 -39.24 -21.65 -7.78
CA VAL A 117 -40.64 -21.30 -7.50
C VAL A 117 -40.70 -19.95 -6.76
N ASP A 118 -41.73 -19.14 -6.97
CA ASP A 118 -41.97 -17.83 -6.33
C ASP A 118 -41.52 -17.73 -4.85
N ALA A 119 -41.79 -18.75 -4.04
CA ALA A 119 -41.39 -18.80 -2.65
C ALA A 119 -39.86 -18.71 -2.46
N SER A 120 -39.08 -19.44 -3.28
CA SER A 120 -37.61 -19.41 -3.25
C SER A 120 -37.05 -18.06 -3.71
N ILE A 121 -37.63 -17.46 -4.75
CA ILE A 121 -37.27 -16.12 -5.24
C ILE A 121 -37.55 -15.06 -4.17
N ARG A 122 -38.71 -15.13 -3.49
CA ARG A 122 -39.07 -14.21 -2.39
C ARG A 122 -38.20 -14.37 -1.15
N HIS A 123 -37.78 -15.60 -0.82
CA HIS A 123 -36.84 -15.84 0.28
C HIS A 123 -35.41 -15.39 -0.06
N TYR A 124 -34.97 -15.60 -1.31
CA TYR A 124 -33.68 -15.11 -1.77
C TYR A 124 -33.66 -13.57 -1.82
N SER A 125 -34.67 -12.93 -2.40
CA SER A 125 -34.71 -11.47 -2.57
C SER A 125 -34.68 -10.72 -1.24
N ALA A 126 -35.31 -11.25 -0.19
CA ALA A 126 -35.25 -10.71 1.18
C ALA A 126 -33.85 -10.80 1.83
N PHE A 127 -32.97 -11.67 1.35
CA PHE A 127 -31.59 -11.84 1.84
C PHE A 127 -30.54 -11.23 0.88
N ALA A 128 -30.88 -11.08 -0.41
CA ALA A 128 -29.99 -10.69 -1.49
C ALA A 128 -29.27 -9.36 -1.23
N GLU A 129 -29.97 -8.35 -0.70
CA GLU A 129 -29.39 -7.04 -0.39
C GLU A 129 -28.30 -7.14 0.69
N VAL A 130 -28.60 -7.81 1.82
CA VAL A 130 -27.65 -8.01 2.92
C VAL A 130 -26.43 -8.79 2.43
N TYR A 131 -26.67 -9.84 1.65
CA TYR A 131 -25.63 -10.63 1.01
C TYR A 131 -24.75 -9.78 0.07
N ALA A 132 -25.34 -9.02 -0.85
CA ALA A 132 -24.64 -8.26 -1.87
C ALA A 132 -23.79 -7.14 -1.25
N ASN A 133 -24.36 -6.39 -0.31
CA ASN A 133 -23.65 -5.34 0.43
C ASN A 133 -22.48 -5.90 1.25
N THR A 134 -22.69 -7.04 1.93
CA THR A 134 -21.63 -7.71 2.70
C THR A 134 -20.52 -8.23 1.79
N PHE A 135 -20.88 -8.87 0.68
CA PHE A 135 -19.93 -9.38 -0.32
C PHE A 135 -19.10 -8.26 -0.94
N TYR A 136 -19.74 -7.16 -1.33
CA TYR A 136 -19.08 -5.99 -1.92
C TYR A 136 -18.14 -5.29 -0.94
N CYS A 137 -18.58 -5.08 0.30
CA CYS A 137 -17.76 -4.51 1.37
C CYS A 137 -16.52 -5.38 1.66
N LEU A 138 -16.71 -6.69 1.82
CA LEU A 138 -15.61 -7.64 2.01
C LEU A 138 -14.65 -7.65 0.82
N ALA A 139 -15.15 -7.60 -0.42
CA ALA A 139 -14.33 -7.54 -1.62
C ALA A 139 -13.44 -6.29 -1.68
N ILE A 140 -13.95 -5.13 -1.26
CA ILE A 140 -13.14 -3.89 -1.13
C ILE A 140 -12.07 -4.05 -0.05
N VAL A 141 -12.42 -4.53 1.15
CA VAL A 141 -11.45 -4.73 2.24
C VAL A 141 -10.35 -5.72 1.82
N CYS A 142 -10.71 -6.80 1.13
CA CYS A 142 -9.79 -7.79 0.57
C CYS A 142 -8.94 -7.27 -0.59
N MET A 143 -9.31 -6.14 -1.20
CA MET A 143 -8.51 -5.51 -2.25
C MET A 143 -7.51 -4.52 -1.63
N VAL A 144 -7.96 -3.72 -0.65
CA VAL A 144 -7.09 -2.81 0.12
C VAL A 144 -6.01 -3.59 0.89
N SER A 145 -6.32 -4.76 1.46
CA SER A 145 -5.32 -5.59 2.14
C SER A 145 -4.20 -6.12 1.23
N ILE A 146 -4.46 -6.29 -0.07
CA ILE A 146 -3.44 -6.71 -1.04
C ILE A 146 -2.56 -5.53 -1.45
N PHE A 147 -3.14 -4.32 -1.55
CA PHE A 147 -2.38 -3.08 -1.75
C PHE A 147 -1.46 -2.77 -0.55
N ASP A 148 -1.96 -3.00 0.65
CA ASP A 148 -1.26 -2.83 1.92
C ASP A 148 -0.06 -3.80 2.03
N ARG A 149 -0.26 -5.11 1.81
CA ARG A 149 0.81 -6.12 1.81
C ARG A 149 1.92 -5.87 0.78
N MET A 150 1.60 -5.21 -0.33
CA MET A 150 2.61 -4.82 -1.33
C MET A 150 3.46 -3.62 -0.90
N ASP A 151 2.96 -2.80 0.03
CA ASP A 151 3.38 -1.43 0.29
C ASP A 151 3.45 -0.57 -1.00
N ILE A 152 2.28 -0.28 -1.59
CA ILE A 152 2.17 0.66 -2.73
C ILE A 152 2.74 2.05 -2.39
N ALA A 153 2.74 2.45 -1.12
CA ALA A 153 3.17 3.78 -0.71
C ALA A 153 4.70 3.95 -0.82
N HIS A 154 5.50 2.89 -0.65
CA HIS A 154 6.95 3.02 -0.67
C HIS A 154 7.59 3.23 -2.04
N GLY A 155 6.92 2.83 -3.13
CA GLY A 155 7.22 3.28 -4.51
C GLY A 155 8.63 3.05 -5.08
N GLY A 156 9.57 2.48 -4.31
CA GLY A 156 10.93 2.16 -4.73
C GLY A 156 11.00 0.91 -5.59
N GLU A 157 12.21 0.37 -5.78
CA GLU A 157 12.50 -0.80 -6.64
C GLU A 157 11.96 -2.14 -6.10
N SER A 158 10.94 -2.10 -5.23
CA SER A 158 10.11 -3.24 -4.85
C SER A 158 9.56 -3.89 -6.11
N ASN A 159 10.04 -5.10 -6.39
CA ASN A 159 9.60 -5.88 -7.54
C ASN A 159 8.16 -6.34 -7.32
N VAL A 160 7.19 -5.57 -7.82
CA VAL A 160 5.76 -5.90 -7.76
C VAL A 160 5.56 -7.28 -8.36
N SER A 161 5.31 -8.27 -7.50
CA SER A 161 5.28 -9.66 -7.97
C SER A 161 4.11 -9.85 -8.94
N PHE A 162 4.36 -10.55 -10.05
CA PHE A 162 3.31 -10.91 -11.02
C PHE A 162 2.10 -11.57 -10.34
N ARG A 163 2.35 -12.35 -9.27
CA ARG A 163 1.32 -12.95 -8.43
C ARG A 163 0.42 -11.92 -7.76
N SER A 164 0.96 -10.83 -7.23
CA SER A 164 0.14 -9.77 -6.61
C SER A 164 -0.68 -9.03 -7.66
N VAL A 165 -0.09 -8.67 -8.81
CA VAL A 165 -0.82 -8.08 -9.96
C VAL A 165 -2.01 -8.95 -10.35
N PHE A 166 -1.81 -10.27 -10.42
CA PHE A 166 -2.86 -11.22 -10.75
C PHE A 166 -3.98 -11.28 -9.68
N ILE A 167 -3.63 -11.26 -8.38
CA ILE A 167 -4.61 -11.19 -7.27
C ILE A 167 -5.43 -9.89 -7.33
N ILE A 168 -4.78 -8.75 -7.61
CA ILE A 168 -5.43 -7.44 -7.76
C ILE A 168 -6.43 -7.48 -8.92
N MET A 169 -6.05 -8.05 -10.07
CA MET A 169 -6.95 -8.22 -11.21
C MET A 169 -8.16 -9.08 -10.85
N ILE A 170 -7.98 -10.16 -10.09
CA ILE A 170 -9.09 -11.00 -9.62
C ILE A 170 -10.05 -10.22 -8.72
N TYR A 171 -9.55 -9.45 -7.73
CA TYR A 171 -10.42 -8.67 -6.86
C TYR A 171 -11.09 -7.50 -7.58
N ILE A 172 -10.39 -6.78 -8.48
CA ILE A 172 -11.00 -5.73 -9.30
C ILE A 172 -12.12 -6.30 -10.18
N MET A 173 -11.89 -7.44 -10.87
CA MET A 173 -12.93 -8.10 -11.65
C MET A 173 -14.10 -8.55 -10.78
N THR A 174 -13.84 -9.09 -9.59
CA THR A 174 -14.87 -9.50 -8.63
C THR A 174 -15.73 -8.30 -8.16
N ILE A 175 -15.11 -7.14 -7.92
CA ILE A 175 -15.79 -5.89 -7.55
C ILE A 175 -16.65 -5.40 -8.74
N MET A 176 -16.11 -5.35 -9.96
CA MET A 176 -16.85 -4.94 -11.17
C MET A 176 -18.04 -5.86 -11.49
N LEU A 177 -17.86 -7.17 -11.35
CA LEU A 177 -18.95 -8.14 -11.50
C LEU A 177 -20.01 -7.99 -10.40
N SER A 178 -19.62 -7.59 -9.18
CA SER A 178 -20.56 -7.34 -8.08
C SER A 178 -21.38 -6.05 -8.29
N LEU A 179 -20.75 -4.97 -8.79
CA LEU A 179 -21.45 -3.76 -9.25
C LEU A 179 -22.45 -4.07 -10.36
N SER A 180 -22.04 -4.91 -11.32
CA SER A 180 -22.91 -5.36 -12.42
C SER A 180 -24.09 -6.20 -11.90
N ALA A 181 -23.83 -7.12 -10.98
CA ALA A 181 -24.84 -7.98 -10.36
C ALA A 181 -25.86 -7.19 -9.54
N GLY A 182 -25.45 -6.18 -8.77
CA GLY A 182 -26.35 -5.39 -7.93
C GLY A 182 -27.51 -4.74 -8.71
N SER A 183 -27.25 -4.25 -9.92
CA SER A 183 -28.30 -3.72 -10.81
C SER A 183 -29.29 -4.79 -11.30
N MET A 184 -28.90 -6.07 -11.29
CA MET A 184 -29.75 -7.21 -11.63
C MET A 184 -30.46 -7.78 -10.39
N ASP A 185 -29.82 -7.78 -9.21
CA ASP A 185 -30.45 -8.12 -7.93
C ASP A 185 -31.64 -7.17 -7.63
N GLU A 186 -31.50 -5.87 -7.87
CA GLU A 186 -32.59 -4.88 -7.75
C GLU A 186 -33.76 -5.18 -8.69
N ARG A 187 -33.48 -5.47 -9.98
CA ARG A 187 -34.52 -5.86 -10.94
C ARG A 187 -35.23 -7.14 -10.50
N LEU A 188 -34.50 -8.14 -10.01
CA LEU A 188 -35.05 -9.42 -9.57
C LEU A 188 -35.91 -9.26 -8.30
N TYR A 189 -35.55 -8.35 -7.38
CA TYR A 189 -36.37 -7.97 -6.23
C TYR A 189 -37.70 -7.30 -6.65
N LEU A 190 -37.66 -6.38 -7.62
CA LEU A 190 -38.86 -5.70 -8.12
C LEU A 190 -39.80 -6.66 -8.87
N THR A 191 -39.28 -7.51 -9.76
CA THR A 191 -40.05 -8.56 -10.46
C THR A 191 -40.68 -9.55 -9.48
N ALA A 192 -39.99 -9.93 -8.40
CA ALA A 192 -40.56 -10.80 -7.35
C ALA A 192 -41.74 -10.19 -6.57
N THR A 193 -41.92 -8.87 -6.65
CA THR A 193 -42.84 -8.09 -5.81
C THR A 193 -44.06 -7.57 -6.56
N LEU A 194 -43.98 -7.41 -7.89
CA LEU A 194 -45.05 -6.88 -8.74
C LEU A 194 -45.82 -8.00 -9.45
N ASN A 195 -47.15 -8.02 -9.30
CA ASN A 195 -48.02 -8.94 -10.04
C ASN A 195 -48.38 -8.33 -11.42
N SER A 196 -47.67 -8.72 -12.48
CA SER A 196 -47.85 -8.20 -13.84
C SER A 196 -48.11 -9.32 -14.88
N THR A 197 -48.29 -8.97 -16.17
CA THR A 197 -48.86 -9.87 -17.18
C THR A 197 -47.90 -10.94 -17.69
N VAL A 198 -48.17 -12.18 -17.25
CA VAL A 198 -47.45 -13.46 -17.44
C VAL A 198 -46.52 -13.59 -18.67
N TRP A 199 -47.03 -13.43 -19.90
CA TRP A 199 -46.36 -14.00 -21.08
C TRP A 199 -45.14 -13.23 -21.60
N GLU A 200 -45.13 -11.90 -21.48
CA GLU A 200 -44.00 -11.07 -21.95
C GLU A 200 -42.95 -10.90 -20.84
N GLU A 201 -43.39 -10.94 -19.59
CA GLU A 201 -42.54 -10.93 -18.40
C GLU A 201 -41.78 -12.26 -18.20
N GLU A 202 -42.34 -13.42 -18.57
CA GLU A 202 -41.65 -14.71 -18.44
C GLU A 202 -40.37 -14.78 -19.30
N LEU A 203 -40.38 -14.22 -20.52
CA LEU A 203 -39.21 -14.19 -21.41
C LEU A 203 -38.14 -13.20 -20.92
N GLU A 204 -38.54 -11.99 -20.50
CA GLU A 204 -37.64 -11.02 -19.85
C GLU A 204 -37.03 -11.58 -18.57
N THR A 205 -37.83 -12.22 -17.70
CA THR A 205 -37.41 -12.78 -16.41
C THR A 205 -36.41 -13.92 -16.61
N ASN A 206 -36.66 -14.84 -17.53
CA ASN A 206 -35.71 -15.91 -17.87
C ASN A 206 -34.35 -15.36 -18.33
N LYS A 207 -34.35 -14.26 -19.11
CA LYS A 207 -33.13 -13.59 -19.55
C LYS A 207 -32.40 -12.89 -18.39
N VAL A 208 -33.11 -12.15 -17.54
CA VAL A 208 -32.55 -11.48 -16.35
C VAL A 208 -31.98 -12.51 -15.38
N LEU A 209 -32.71 -13.59 -15.08
CA LEU A 209 -32.28 -14.69 -14.23
C LEU A 209 -31.02 -15.38 -14.77
N SER A 210 -30.95 -15.61 -16.08
CA SER A 210 -29.77 -16.20 -16.73
C SER A 210 -28.52 -15.31 -16.60
N ILE A 211 -28.67 -13.99 -16.81
CA ILE A 211 -27.58 -13.01 -16.65
C ILE A 211 -27.15 -12.93 -15.18
N TRP A 212 -28.11 -12.80 -14.26
CA TRP A 212 -27.86 -12.75 -12.82
C TRP A 212 -27.13 -14.00 -12.31
N ASN A 213 -27.54 -15.18 -12.78
CA ASN A 213 -26.92 -16.47 -12.44
C ASN A 213 -25.47 -16.52 -12.93
N ALA A 214 -25.22 -16.16 -14.20
CA ALA A 214 -23.87 -16.11 -14.77
C ALA A 214 -22.96 -15.13 -14.01
N LEU A 215 -23.44 -13.93 -13.69
CA LEU A 215 -22.70 -12.93 -12.91
C LEU A 215 -22.41 -13.43 -11.48
N SER A 216 -23.39 -14.07 -10.83
CA SER A 216 -23.24 -14.59 -9.46
C SER A 216 -22.28 -15.77 -9.37
N ILE A 217 -22.29 -16.68 -10.35
CA ILE A 217 -21.27 -17.73 -10.46
C ILE A 217 -19.89 -17.09 -10.70
N ALA A 218 -19.76 -16.17 -11.66
CA ALA A 218 -18.49 -15.56 -12.03
C ALA A 218 -17.82 -14.83 -10.87
N ARG A 219 -18.54 -13.97 -10.14
CA ARG A 219 -17.99 -13.26 -8.97
C ARG A 219 -17.69 -14.20 -7.80
N SER A 220 -18.48 -15.27 -7.62
CA SER A 220 -18.21 -16.26 -6.57
C SER A 220 -16.95 -17.07 -6.87
N VAL A 221 -16.75 -17.51 -8.12
CA VAL A 221 -15.52 -18.19 -8.55
C VAL A 221 -14.31 -17.25 -8.41
N GLY A 222 -14.43 -15.97 -8.79
CA GLY A 222 -13.39 -14.96 -8.60
C GLY A 222 -12.99 -14.80 -7.13
N ALA A 223 -13.97 -14.64 -6.23
CA ALA A 223 -13.74 -14.53 -4.80
C ALA A 223 -13.10 -15.79 -4.17
N ILE A 224 -13.58 -16.99 -4.52
CA ILE A 224 -13.01 -18.26 -4.03
C ILE A 224 -11.56 -18.40 -4.52
N PHE A 225 -11.30 -18.13 -5.79
CA PHE A 225 -9.96 -18.24 -6.36
C PHE A 225 -9.00 -17.20 -5.77
N GLY A 226 -9.44 -15.95 -5.58
CA GLY A 226 -8.69 -14.92 -4.86
C GLY A 226 -8.35 -15.33 -3.43
N TRP A 227 -9.32 -15.90 -2.69
CA TRP A 227 -9.09 -16.42 -1.34
C TRP A 227 -8.09 -17.58 -1.32
N VAL A 228 -8.21 -18.55 -2.22
CA VAL A 228 -7.31 -19.70 -2.33
C VAL A 228 -5.88 -19.27 -2.68
N VAL A 229 -5.71 -18.35 -3.64
CA VAL A 229 -4.39 -17.84 -4.04
C VAL A 229 -3.74 -17.03 -2.91
N VAL A 230 -4.52 -16.33 -2.08
CA VAL A 230 -4.05 -15.65 -0.86
C VAL A 230 -3.71 -16.65 0.26
N GLY A 231 -4.50 -17.70 0.45
CA GLY A 231 -4.26 -18.73 1.47
C GLY A 231 -2.99 -19.56 1.21
N PHE A 232 -2.61 -19.74 -0.05
CA PHE A 232 -1.33 -20.35 -0.45
C PHE A 232 -0.18 -19.34 -0.61
N LEU A 233 -0.33 -18.08 -0.20
CA LEU A 233 0.73 -17.07 -0.25
C LEU A 233 1.55 -17.17 1.05
N PRO A 234 2.90 -17.26 1.02
CA PRO A 234 3.68 -17.05 2.23
C PRO A 234 3.36 -15.67 2.79
N ASN A 235 3.33 -15.55 4.11
CA ASN A 235 2.75 -14.41 4.81
C ASN A 235 3.71 -13.19 4.80
N GLN A 236 3.94 -12.62 3.62
CA GLN A 236 4.77 -11.44 3.41
C GLN A 236 3.89 -10.20 3.53
N ASP A 237 4.25 -9.34 4.47
CA ASP A 237 3.63 -8.06 4.77
C ASP A 237 4.75 -7.02 4.75
N ASN A 238 5.02 -6.50 3.54
CA ASN A 238 6.18 -5.63 3.30
C ASN A 238 6.14 -4.39 4.20
N LEU A 239 4.94 -3.85 4.44
CA LEU A 239 4.72 -2.68 5.27
C LEU A 239 5.03 -2.98 6.75
N TYR A 240 4.57 -4.13 7.27
CA TYR A 240 4.92 -4.55 8.64
C TYR A 240 6.42 -4.77 8.81
N ASP A 241 7.06 -5.47 7.86
CA ASP A 241 8.50 -5.74 7.90
C ASP A 241 9.31 -4.43 7.89
N GLN A 242 8.88 -3.43 7.12
CA GLN A 242 9.54 -2.12 7.08
C GLN A 242 9.31 -1.30 8.37
N LEU A 243 8.10 -1.29 8.92
CA LEU A 243 7.82 -0.64 10.22
C LEU A 243 8.67 -1.24 11.33
N LEU A 244 8.82 -2.57 11.34
CA LEU A 244 9.66 -3.32 12.28
C LEU A 244 11.17 -3.14 12.01
N GLU A 245 11.59 -2.76 10.80
CA GLU A 245 12.95 -2.30 10.56
C GLU A 245 13.18 -0.90 11.15
N MET A 246 12.25 0.04 10.95
CA MET A 246 12.33 1.38 11.52
C MET A 246 12.36 1.37 13.06
N GLU A 247 11.63 0.46 13.70
CA GLU A 247 11.65 0.24 15.16
C GLU A 247 13.07 -0.07 15.69
N LYS A 248 13.88 -0.86 14.95
CA LYS A 248 15.25 -1.21 15.36
C LYS A 248 16.18 0.00 15.40
N TYR A 249 16.00 0.96 14.48
CA TYR A 249 16.81 2.18 14.42
C TYR A 249 16.39 3.24 15.47
N GLN A 250 15.33 3.02 16.25
CA GLN A 250 14.95 3.91 17.37
C GLN A 250 15.65 3.55 18.70
N LEU A 251 16.42 2.46 18.75
CA LEU A 251 17.02 1.91 19.97
C LEU A 251 18.54 2.19 20.11
N HIS A 252 19.07 3.20 19.41
CA HIS A 252 20.47 3.65 19.47
C HIS A 252 20.58 5.18 19.45
#